data_AF-A0A177PLU2-F1
#
_entry.id   AF-A0A177PLU2-F1
#
_cell.length_a   1.000
_cell.length_b   1.000
_cell.length_c   1.000
_cell.angle_alpha   90.00
_cell.angle_beta   90.00
_cell.angle_gamma   90.00
#
_symmetry.space_group_name_H-M   'P 1'
#
loop_
_entity.id
_entity.type
_entity.pdbx_description
1 polymer ?
#
loop_
_entity_poly.entity_id
_entity_poly.type
_entity_poly.pdbx_seq_one_letter_code
_entity_poly.pdbx_strand_id
1 'polypeptide(L)'
;MKHFRAIFALLLFVAFWTTSSASAQVASDAPSPELPANAADLNGLLYMKDWNGLGAALKDADQTPVTRVKAMNWLQRRVLRGAEYFVVYAYMRELWTVGTVSQSEGMRQTAGAMALYAYALIAIDGAKCQDLTAPGNRMTQLLGLNPSTFSFVKSQPAETKAKMIDLAITIENRTSSARRDDDLLCRGGLEEYKAAFEGGTQTEVPNSTGHFGKTFQVEPPADWKPKFAPPEVYRPKQEIARNAMREALLKLIQ
;
A
#
# COMPACT_ATOMS: atom_id res chain seq x y z
N MET A 1 -24.53 33.37 -23.77
CA MET A 1 -25.51 32.60 -22.97
C MET A 1 -24.77 31.53 -22.19
N LYS A 2 -24.86 31.63 -20.86
CA LYS A 2 -24.67 30.62 -19.80
C LYS A 2 -23.28 29.97 -19.64
N HIS A 3 -22.51 30.62 -18.77
CA HIS A 3 -21.45 30.05 -17.94
C HIS A 3 -21.96 28.85 -17.12
N PHE A 4 -21.19 27.77 -17.05
CA PHE A 4 -21.32 26.74 -16.02
C PHE A 4 -19.94 26.53 -15.38
N ARG A 5 -19.66 27.34 -14.34
CA ARG A 5 -18.54 27.10 -13.42
C ARG A 5 -19.07 26.15 -12.34
N ALA A 6 -18.73 24.87 -12.43
CA ALA A 6 -18.92 23.93 -11.32
C ALA A 6 -17.79 24.14 -10.32
N ILE A 7 -18.12 24.74 -9.18
CA ILE A 7 -17.23 24.88 -8.02
C ILE A 7 -17.20 23.52 -7.32
N PHE A 8 -16.07 22.80 -7.43
CA PHE A 8 -15.81 21.61 -6.62
C PHE A 8 -15.09 22.05 -5.34
N ALA A 9 -15.84 22.23 -4.25
CA ALA A 9 -15.28 22.44 -2.94
C ALA A 9 -14.83 21.09 -2.36
N LEU A 10 -13.52 20.81 -2.42
CA LEU A 10 -12.92 19.67 -1.73
C LEU A 10 -12.50 20.14 -0.33
N LEU A 11 -13.23 19.73 0.70
CA LEU A 11 -12.89 20.03 2.10
C LEU A 11 -11.69 19.17 2.54
N LEU A 12 -10.52 19.78 2.57
CA LEU A 12 -9.34 19.30 3.28
C LEU A 12 -9.54 19.54 4.79
N PHE A 13 -9.91 18.50 5.54
CA PHE A 13 -9.84 18.56 7.00
C PHE A 13 -8.39 18.36 7.46
N VAL A 14 -7.66 19.46 7.63
CA VAL A 14 -6.43 19.51 8.43
C VAL A 14 -6.83 20.02 9.81
N ALA A 15 -7.01 19.11 10.76
CA ALA A 15 -7.33 19.48 12.13
C ALA A 15 -6.06 19.99 12.85
N PHE A 16 -5.89 21.31 12.89
CA PHE A 16 -5.06 22.00 13.87
C PHE A 16 -5.77 21.98 15.22
N TRP A 17 -5.18 21.37 16.25
CA TRP A 17 -5.72 21.44 17.61
C TRP A 17 -4.89 22.45 18.41
N THR A 18 -5.44 23.65 18.61
CA THR A 18 -5.10 24.52 19.74
C THR A 18 -6.07 24.23 20.87
N THR A 19 -5.54 24.06 22.08
CA THR A 19 -6.30 23.75 23.29
C THR A 19 -7.13 24.96 23.73
N SER A 20 -8.45 24.85 23.68
CA SER A 20 -9.34 25.65 24.53
C SER A 20 -10.62 24.85 24.82
N SER A 21 -10.96 24.78 26.09
CA SER A 21 -12.02 23.93 26.64
C SER A 21 -13.43 24.43 26.29
N ALA A 22 -14.36 23.48 26.22
CA ALA A 22 -15.82 23.64 26.08
C ALA A 22 -16.32 24.03 24.67
N SER A 23 -16.62 23.00 23.87
CA SER A 23 -17.71 23.02 22.89
C SER A 23 -18.23 21.59 22.77
N ALA A 24 -19.52 21.43 23.07
CA ALA A 24 -20.24 20.19 22.92
C ALA A 24 -20.03 19.58 21.53
N GLN A 25 -19.84 18.26 21.49
CA GLN A 25 -19.76 17.46 20.28
C GLN A 25 -20.95 17.75 19.36
N VAL A 26 -20.72 18.56 18.32
CA VAL A 26 -21.44 18.38 17.06
C VAL A 26 -20.84 17.10 16.48
N ALA A 27 -21.47 15.97 16.76
CA ALA A 27 -21.24 14.76 16.00
C ALA A 27 -21.52 15.11 14.54
N SER A 28 -20.46 15.06 13.72
CA SER A 28 -20.53 15.34 12.30
C SER A 28 -21.53 14.37 11.65
N ASP A 29 -22.67 14.89 11.23
CA ASP A 29 -23.69 14.23 10.39
C ASP A 29 -23.19 13.95 8.95
N ALA A 30 -21.88 13.97 8.71
CA ALA A 30 -21.33 13.64 7.40
C ALA A 30 -21.66 12.17 7.06
N PRO A 31 -22.31 11.91 5.91
CA PRO A 31 -22.56 10.55 5.47
C PRO A 31 -21.25 9.76 5.43
N SER A 32 -21.27 8.55 6.00
CA SER A 32 -20.11 7.66 5.91
C SER A 32 -19.77 7.43 4.43
N PRO A 33 -18.48 7.52 4.04
CA PRO A 33 -18.09 7.36 2.65
C PRO A 33 -18.64 6.08 2.03
N GLU A 34 -19.23 6.16 0.85
CA GLU A 34 -19.81 4.99 0.19
C GLU A 34 -18.74 3.96 -0.18
N LEU A 35 -19.09 2.69 -0.02
CA LEU A 35 -18.27 1.53 -0.38
C LEU A 35 -18.63 1.02 -1.78
N PRO A 36 -17.75 0.24 -2.42
CA PRO A 36 -18.06 -0.32 -3.74
C PRO A 36 -19.08 -1.44 -3.59
N ALA A 37 -19.88 -1.69 -4.64
CA ALA A 37 -20.94 -2.69 -4.60
C ALA A 37 -20.40 -4.11 -4.33
N ASN A 38 -19.19 -4.42 -4.82
CA ASN A 38 -18.49 -5.69 -4.61
C ASN A 38 -17.67 -5.73 -3.29
N ALA A 39 -17.96 -4.87 -2.31
CA ALA A 39 -17.18 -4.83 -1.06
C ALA A 39 -17.16 -6.18 -0.30
N ALA A 40 -18.22 -6.99 -0.41
CA ALA A 40 -18.25 -8.32 0.18
C ALA A 40 -17.22 -9.27 -0.48
N ASP A 41 -17.14 -9.24 -1.80
CA ASP A 41 -16.19 -10.05 -2.58
C ASP A 41 -14.74 -9.64 -2.28
N LEU A 42 -14.47 -8.33 -2.23
CA LEU A 42 -13.15 -7.81 -1.86
C LEU A 42 -12.74 -8.27 -0.45
N ASN A 43 -13.69 -8.36 0.48
CA ASN A 43 -13.41 -8.86 1.83
C ASN A 43 -13.13 -10.37 1.82
N GLY A 44 -13.85 -11.14 1.00
CA GLY A 44 -13.62 -12.56 0.82
C GLY A 44 -12.24 -12.86 0.24
N LEU A 45 -11.86 -12.16 -0.84
CA LEU A 45 -10.55 -12.26 -1.48
C LEU A 45 -9.42 -11.90 -0.50
N LEU A 46 -9.59 -10.81 0.25
CA LEU A 46 -8.63 -10.43 1.30
C LEU A 46 -8.52 -11.48 2.41
N TYR A 47 -9.64 -12.01 2.89
CA TYR A 47 -9.66 -13.06 3.92
C TYR A 47 -8.98 -14.35 3.45
N MET A 48 -9.21 -14.73 2.20
CA MET A 48 -8.61 -15.90 1.56
C MET A 48 -7.16 -15.67 1.12
N LYS A 49 -6.64 -14.44 1.25
CA LYS A 49 -5.30 -14.04 0.79
C LYS A 49 -5.10 -14.29 -0.70
N ASP A 50 -6.18 -14.17 -1.49
CA ASP A 50 -6.11 -14.24 -2.95
C ASP A 50 -5.70 -12.87 -3.50
N TRP A 51 -4.39 -12.62 -3.50
CA TRP A 51 -3.81 -11.34 -3.92
C TRP A 51 -4.02 -11.06 -5.41
N ASN A 52 -4.03 -12.09 -6.25
CA ASN A 52 -4.26 -11.98 -7.68
C ASN A 52 -5.72 -11.63 -7.96
N GLY A 53 -6.65 -12.38 -7.36
CA GLY A 53 -8.08 -12.10 -7.44
C GLY A 53 -8.44 -10.74 -6.86
N LEU A 54 -7.85 -10.35 -5.72
CA LEU A 54 -8.05 -9.03 -5.13
C LEU A 54 -7.56 -7.92 -6.05
N GLY A 55 -6.38 -8.08 -6.67
CA GLY A 55 -5.85 -7.13 -7.64
C GLY A 55 -6.73 -7.00 -8.89
N ALA A 56 -7.23 -8.12 -9.42
CA ALA A 56 -8.17 -8.13 -10.53
C ALA A 56 -9.49 -7.43 -10.18
N ALA A 57 -10.08 -7.77 -9.03
CA ALA A 57 -11.34 -7.19 -8.57
C ALA A 57 -11.25 -5.68 -8.30
N LEU A 58 -10.10 -5.19 -7.82
CA LEU A 58 -9.85 -3.76 -7.67
C LEU A 58 -9.72 -3.06 -9.02
N LYS A 59 -8.99 -3.66 -9.97
CA LYS A 59 -8.86 -3.15 -11.35
C LYS A 59 -10.20 -3.13 -12.08
N ASP A 60 -11.06 -4.13 -11.88
CA ASP A 60 -12.36 -4.18 -12.54
C ASP A 60 -13.35 -3.17 -11.94
N ALA A 61 -13.16 -2.76 -10.68
CA ALA A 61 -13.93 -1.68 -10.06
C ALA A 61 -13.60 -0.28 -10.65
N ASP A 62 -12.56 -0.16 -11.47
CA ASP A 62 -12.03 1.10 -11.99
C ASP A 62 -12.74 1.67 -13.23
N GLN A 63 -13.89 1.13 -13.64
CA GLN A 63 -14.52 1.52 -14.91
C GLN A 63 -15.02 2.96 -14.96
N THR A 64 -15.30 3.59 -13.81
CA THR A 64 -15.72 5.00 -13.74
C THR A 64 -15.03 5.75 -12.61
N PRO A 65 -14.93 7.10 -12.67
CA PRO A 65 -14.41 7.88 -11.55
C PRO A 65 -15.16 7.64 -10.23
N VAL A 66 -16.48 7.44 -10.30
CA VAL A 66 -17.33 7.21 -9.12
C VAL A 66 -17.02 5.85 -8.47
N THR A 67 -16.92 4.78 -9.27
CA THR A 67 -16.62 3.45 -8.76
C THR A 67 -15.20 3.36 -8.19
N ARG A 68 -14.24 4.07 -8.81
CA ARG A 68 -12.87 4.18 -8.29
C ARG A 68 -12.80 4.87 -6.93
N VAL A 69 -13.52 5.98 -6.74
CA VAL A 69 -13.59 6.64 -5.42
C VAL A 69 -14.15 5.71 -4.34
N LYS A 70 -15.16 4.90 -4.68
CA LYS A 70 -15.70 3.89 -3.75
C LYS A 70 -14.66 2.82 -3.41
N ALA A 71 -13.92 2.30 -4.39
CA ALA A 71 -12.82 1.37 -4.16
C ALA A 71 -11.73 1.99 -3.26
N MET A 72 -11.38 3.27 -3.48
CA MET A 72 -10.46 4.00 -2.62
C MET A 72 -10.96 4.14 -1.18
N ASN A 73 -12.26 4.39 -0.97
CA ASN A 73 -12.85 4.42 0.38
C ASN A 73 -12.72 3.07 1.09
N TRP A 74 -12.90 1.96 0.36
CA TRP A 74 -12.69 0.62 0.88
C TRP A 74 -11.22 0.40 1.28
N LEU A 75 -10.29 0.72 0.37
CA LEU A 75 -8.85 0.62 0.61
C LEU A 75 -8.41 1.47 1.82
N GLN A 76 -8.82 2.73 1.89
CA GLN A 76 -8.50 3.63 3.00
C GLN A 76 -8.97 3.06 4.35
N ARG A 77 -10.21 2.57 4.42
CA ARG A 77 -10.75 1.97 5.65
C ARG A 77 -9.96 0.74 6.09
N ARG A 78 -9.46 -0.04 5.15
CA ARG A 78 -8.62 -1.20 5.44
C ARG A 78 -7.24 -0.79 5.94
N VAL A 79 -6.59 0.16 5.27
CA VAL A 79 -5.31 0.75 5.72
C VAL A 79 -5.41 1.27 7.15
N LEU A 80 -6.45 2.06 7.46
CA LEU A 80 -6.67 2.62 8.80
C LEU A 80 -7.00 1.57 9.88
N ARG A 81 -7.25 0.32 9.49
CA ARG A 81 -7.47 -0.82 10.40
C ARG A 81 -6.27 -1.78 10.45
N GLY A 82 -5.12 -1.39 9.90
CA GLY A 82 -3.91 -2.23 9.88
C GLY A 82 -3.97 -3.36 8.86
N ALA A 83 -4.36 -3.04 7.62
CA ALA A 83 -4.27 -3.97 6.52
C ALA A 83 -2.82 -4.31 6.12
N GLU A 84 -2.67 -5.44 5.43
CA GLU A 84 -1.42 -5.94 4.87
C GLU A 84 -0.84 -5.02 3.77
N TYR A 85 0.43 -5.23 3.43
CA TYR A 85 1.21 -4.48 2.45
C TYR A 85 0.47 -4.30 1.12
N PHE A 86 -0.16 -5.35 0.60
CA PHE A 86 -0.88 -5.29 -0.67
C PHE A 86 -1.93 -4.18 -0.70
N VAL A 87 -2.71 -4.07 0.37
CA VAL A 87 -3.80 -3.10 0.48
C VAL A 87 -3.24 -1.68 0.57
N VAL A 88 -2.15 -1.50 1.31
CA VAL A 88 -1.41 -0.23 1.40
C VAL A 88 -0.88 0.19 0.01
N TYR A 89 -0.28 -0.76 -0.71
CA TYR A 89 0.24 -0.57 -2.07
C TYR A 89 -0.87 -0.23 -3.07
N ALA A 90 -1.99 -0.95 -3.04
CA ALA A 90 -3.14 -0.67 -3.89
C ALA A 90 -3.70 0.74 -3.61
N TYR A 91 -3.84 1.12 -2.34
CA TYR A 91 -4.31 2.45 -1.98
C TYR A 91 -3.39 3.57 -2.48
N MET A 92 -2.07 3.39 -2.32
CA MET A 92 -1.06 4.29 -2.87
C MET A 92 -1.22 4.49 -4.38
N ARG A 93 -1.38 3.38 -5.12
CA ARG A 93 -1.53 3.42 -6.58
C ARG A 93 -2.81 4.12 -7.02
N GLU A 94 -3.92 3.89 -6.33
CA GLU A 94 -5.18 4.56 -6.65
C GLU A 94 -5.12 6.06 -6.36
N LEU A 95 -4.55 6.45 -5.22
CA LEU A 95 -4.31 7.87 -4.91
C LEU A 95 -3.45 8.54 -5.98
N TRP A 96 -2.38 7.87 -6.42
CA TRP A 96 -1.50 8.39 -7.45
C TRP A 96 -2.24 8.56 -8.79
N THR A 97 -3.00 7.55 -9.19
CA THR A 97 -3.74 7.53 -10.45
C THR A 97 -4.79 8.63 -10.48
N VAL A 98 -5.64 8.70 -9.43
CA VAL A 98 -6.67 9.74 -9.33
C VAL A 98 -6.05 11.13 -9.21
N GLY A 99 -4.99 11.28 -8.41
CA GLY A 99 -4.26 12.55 -8.29
C GLY A 99 -3.64 13.03 -9.60
N THR A 100 -3.19 12.11 -10.44
CA THR A 100 -2.65 12.44 -11.78
C THR A 100 -3.77 12.86 -12.73
N VAL A 101 -4.84 12.07 -12.84
CA VAL A 101 -5.96 12.34 -13.76
C VAL A 101 -6.70 13.63 -13.39
N SER A 102 -6.93 13.86 -12.10
CA SER A 102 -7.60 15.06 -11.59
C SER A 102 -6.67 16.27 -11.42
N GLN A 103 -5.37 16.10 -11.66
CA GLN A 103 -4.32 17.08 -11.34
C GLN A 103 -4.31 17.53 -9.87
N SER A 104 -4.85 16.72 -8.96
CA SER A 104 -4.86 17.00 -7.52
C SER A 104 -3.47 16.75 -6.91
N GLU A 105 -2.79 17.83 -6.54
CA GLU A 105 -1.53 17.74 -5.82
C GLU A 105 -1.70 17.09 -4.44
N GLY A 106 -2.77 17.42 -3.70
CA GLY A 106 -3.05 16.82 -2.39
C GLY A 106 -3.19 15.29 -2.45
N MET A 107 -3.81 14.74 -3.50
CA MET A 107 -3.87 13.30 -3.71
C MET A 107 -2.52 12.70 -4.04
N ARG A 108 -1.69 13.37 -4.85
CA ARG A 108 -0.32 12.93 -5.15
C ARG A 108 0.60 12.99 -3.93
N GLN A 109 0.45 14.01 -3.08
CA GLN A 109 1.16 14.10 -1.79
C GLN A 109 0.71 12.99 -0.84
N THR A 110 -0.59 12.69 -0.78
CA THR A 110 -1.11 11.55 0.00
C THR A 110 -0.59 10.22 -0.53
N ALA A 111 -0.55 10.02 -1.85
CA ALA A 111 0.07 8.86 -2.48
C ALA A 111 1.56 8.76 -2.11
N GLY A 112 2.28 9.89 -2.12
CA GLY A 112 3.67 9.98 -1.68
C GLY A 112 3.86 9.53 -0.24
N ALA A 113 3.03 10.01 0.68
CA ALA A 113 3.05 9.57 2.08
C ALA A 113 2.75 8.06 2.21
N MET A 114 1.79 7.54 1.45
CA MET A 114 1.49 6.10 1.43
C MET A 114 2.63 5.27 0.83
N ALA A 115 3.39 5.81 -0.13
CA ALA A 115 4.59 5.17 -0.68
C ALA A 115 5.71 5.08 0.36
N LEU A 116 5.91 6.14 1.14
CA LEU A 116 6.85 6.15 2.27
C LEU A 116 6.41 5.17 3.37
N TYR A 117 5.10 5.12 3.67
CA TYR A 117 4.58 4.15 4.61
C TYR A 117 4.73 2.71 4.11
N ALA A 118 4.48 2.43 2.83
CA ALA A 118 4.70 1.12 2.22
C ALA A 118 6.17 0.69 2.32
N TYR A 119 7.11 1.61 2.07
CA TYR A 119 8.55 1.38 2.24
C TYR A 119 8.87 1.01 3.70
N ALA A 120 8.39 1.80 4.66
CA ALA A 120 8.61 1.54 6.08
C ALA A 120 7.95 0.23 6.54
N LEU A 121 6.75 -0.08 6.06
CA LEU A 121 6.04 -1.32 6.37
C LEU A 121 6.85 -2.53 5.91
N ILE A 122 7.43 -2.51 4.71
CA ILE A 122 8.33 -3.59 4.25
C ILE A 122 9.53 -3.73 5.20
N ALA A 123 10.15 -2.62 5.61
CA ALA A 123 11.31 -2.65 6.49
C ALA A 123 10.98 -3.16 7.91
N ILE A 124 9.81 -2.78 8.45
CA ILE A 124 9.36 -3.13 9.79
C ILE A 124 8.78 -4.56 9.80
N ASP A 125 7.76 -4.83 9.00
CA ASP A 125 7.05 -6.10 9.01
C ASP A 125 7.81 -7.19 8.24
N GLY A 126 8.74 -6.83 7.35
CA GLY A 126 9.63 -7.79 6.69
C GLY A 126 10.52 -8.55 7.67
N ALA A 127 10.75 -8.01 8.87
CA ALA A 127 11.44 -8.73 9.96
C ALA A 127 10.71 -10.00 10.41
N LYS A 128 9.40 -10.11 10.15
CA LYS A 128 8.61 -11.31 10.44
C LYS A 128 8.90 -12.45 9.47
N CYS A 129 9.48 -12.19 8.30
CA CYS A 129 9.76 -13.23 7.31
C CYS A 129 10.96 -14.08 7.74
N GLN A 130 10.85 -15.41 7.68
CA GLN A 130 12.00 -16.28 7.90
C GLN A 130 13.03 -16.15 6.77
N ASP A 131 12.55 -16.03 5.53
CA ASP A 131 13.37 -15.68 4.37
C ASP A 131 13.47 -14.16 4.23
N LEU A 132 14.65 -13.61 4.56
CA LEU A 132 14.90 -12.17 4.49
C LEU A 132 15.12 -11.65 3.07
N THR A 133 15.23 -12.52 2.07
CA THR A 133 15.34 -12.09 0.66
C THR A 133 13.98 -11.67 0.09
N ALA A 134 12.88 -12.19 0.62
CA ALA A 134 11.52 -11.82 0.22
C ALA A 134 11.21 -10.32 0.43
N PRO A 135 11.34 -9.75 1.65
CA PRO A 135 11.12 -8.32 1.84
C PRO A 135 12.10 -7.45 1.03
N GLY A 136 13.33 -7.92 0.79
CA GLY A 136 14.28 -7.27 -0.12
C GLY A 136 13.75 -7.18 -1.56
N ASN A 137 13.19 -8.27 -2.09
CA ASN A 137 12.54 -8.27 -3.40
C ASN A 137 11.31 -7.33 -3.43
N ARG A 138 10.49 -7.32 -2.38
CA ARG A 138 9.34 -6.40 -2.27
C ARG A 138 9.77 -4.95 -2.28
N MET A 139 10.88 -4.62 -1.62
CA MET A 139 11.46 -3.28 -1.66
C MET A 139 11.86 -2.88 -3.07
N THR A 140 12.57 -3.76 -3.78
CA THR A 140 12.96 -3.54 -5.18
C THR A 140 11.74 -3.34 -6.09
N GLN A 141 10.69 -4.13 -5.90
CA GLN A 141 9.44 -3.99 -6.65
C GLN A 141 8.73 -2.67 -6.35
N LEU A 142 8.62 -2.28 -5.08
CA LEU A 142 8.00 -1.00 -4.69
C LEU A 142 8.68 0.18 -5.40
N LEU A 143 10.00 0.24 -5.33
CA LEU A 143 10.80 1.31 -5.92
C LEU A 143 10.79 1.26 -7.46
N GLY A 144 10.95 0.06 -8.03
CA GLY A 144 11.04 -0.15 -9.48
C GLY A 144 9.72 0.03 -10.23
N LEU A 145 8.59 -0.30 -9.59
CA LEU A 145 7.25 -0.17 -10.20
C LEU A 145 6.62 1.22 -10.00
N ASN A 146 7.17 2.06 -9.11
CA ASN A 146 6.60 3.37 -8.78
C ASN A 146 7.59 4.55 -8.93
N PRO A 147 8.42 4.60 -9.99
CA PRO A 147 9.47 5.61 -10.12
C PRO A 147 8.91 7.04 -10.17
N SER A 148 7.74 7.24 -10.76
CA SER A 148 7.08 8.56 -10.84
C SER A 148 6.62 9.06 -9.47
N THR A 149 6.11 8.18 -8.61
CA THR A 149 5.69 8.53 -7.26
C THR A 149 6.88 8.95 -6.41
N PHE A 150 7.97 8.17 -6.42
CA PHE A 150 9.18 8.52 -5.66
C PHE A 150 9.89 9.75 -6.22
N SER A 151 9.91 9.93 -7.54
CA SER A 151 10.44 11.16 -8.16
C SER A 151 9.65 12.39 -7.74
N PHE A 152 8.32 12.30 -7.69
CA PHE A 152 7.47 13.39 -7.21
C PHE A 152 7.72 13.70 -5.73
N VAL A 153 7.84 12.69 -4.88
CA VAL A 153 8.18 12.89 -3.46
C VAL A 153 9.53 13.59 -3.31
N LYS A 154 10.54 13.19 -4.09
CA LYS A 154 11.86 13.81 -4.12
C LYS A 154 11.85 15.26 -4.63
N SER A 155 10.93 15.61 -5.52
CA SER A 155 10.81 16.96 -6.06
C SER A 155 10.04 17.93 -5.14
N GLN A 156 9.40 17.43 -4.07
CA GLN A 156 8.62 18.30 -3.18
C GLN A 156 9.51 19.23 -2.35
N PRO A 157 8.99 20.40 -1.92
CA PRO A 157 9.65 21.24 -0.92
C PRO A 157 9.94 20.46 0.38
N ALA A 158 11.00 20.86 1.10
CA ALA A 158 11.42 20.19 2.34
C ALA A 158 10.30 20.08 3.39
N GLU A 159 9.47 21.13 3.53
CA GLU A 159 8.33 21.13 4.44
C GLU A 159 7.28 20.07 4.05
N THR A 160 6.97 19.96 2.75
CA THR A 160 6.04 18.96 2.22
C THR A 160 6.60 17.54 2.39
N LYS A 161 7.90 17.35 2.16
CA LYS A 161 8.60 16.08 2.45
C LYS A 161 8.45 15.68 3.92
N ALA A 162 8.68 16.61 4.84
CA ALA A 162 8.52 16.38 6.28
C ALA A 162 7.08 15.97 6.63
N LYS A 163 6.07 16.68 6.10
CA LYS A 163 4.65 16.33 6.30
C LYS A 163 4.29 14.93 5.80
N MET A 164 4.81 14.53 4.63
CA MET A 164 4.59 13.17 4.11
C MET A 164 5.23 12.10 4.99
N ILE A 165 6.43 12.36 5.53
CA ILE A 165 7.09 11.47 6.50
C ILE A 165 6.28 11.38 7.81
N ASP A 166 5.83 12.51 8.34
CA ASP A 166 5.04 12.56 9.58
C ASP A 166 3.72 11.81 9.43
N LEU A 167 3.08 11.90 8.27
CA LEU A 167 1.88 11.13 7.96
C LEU A 167 2.19 9.63 7.92
N ALA A 168 3.27 9.20 7.27
CA ALA A 168 3.66 7.79 7.25
C ALA A 168 3.90 7.23 8.67
N ILE A 169 4.61 7.97 9.52
CA ILE A 169 4.85 7.61 10.94
C ILE A 169 3.54 7.58 11.73
N THR A 170 2.65 8.54 11.50
CA THR A 170 1.34 8.59 12.16
C THR A 170 0.50 7.35 11.82
N ILE A 171 0.54 6.90 10.57
CA ILE A 171 -0.17 5.69 10.14
C ILE A 171 0.44 4.45 10.81
N GLU A 172 1.77 4.34 10.87
CA GLU A 172 2.46 3.25 11.58
C GLU A 172 2.02 3.17 13.04
N ASN A 173 2.08 4.29 13.76
CA ASN A 173 1.73 4.36 15.18
C ASN A 173 0.27 3.98 15.45
N ARG A 174 -0.64 4.28 14.52
CA ARG A 174 -2.06 3.97 14.65
C ARG A 174 -2.41 2.53 14.32
N THR A 175 -1.65 1.88 13.46
CA THR A 175 -2.08 0.63 12.82
C THR A 175 -1.23 -0.57 13.21
N SER A 176 -0.01 -0.37 13.70
CA SER A 176 0.96 -1.45 13.97
C SER A 176 0.47 -2.56 14.88
N SER A 177 -0.30 -2.23 15.91
CA SER A 177 -0.86 -3.20 16.85
C SER A 177 -1.95 -4.10 16.25
N ALA A 178 -2.57 -3.68 15.15
CA ALA A 178 -3.63 -4.44 14.48
C ALA A 178 -3.11 -5.31 13.31
N ARG A 179 -1.89 -5.07 12.83
CA ARG A 179 -1.35 -5.77 11.66
C ARG A 179 -1.00 -7.22 11.95
N ARG A 180 -1.51 -8.11 11.10
CA ARG A 180 -1.28 -9.55 11.15
C ARG A 180 -0.01 -9.94 10.40
N ASP A 181 0.21 -11.24 10.26
CA ASP A 181 1.29 -11.78 9.44
C ASP A 181 0.90 -11.73 7.96
N ASP A 182 1.74 -11.03 7.20
CA ASP A 182 1.57 -10.75 5.79
C ASP A 182 2.36 -11.80 4.99
N ASP A 183 1.66 -12.75 4.37
CA ASP A 183 2.30 -13.78 3.57
C ASP A 183 2.80 -13.22 2.24
N LEU A 184 2.14 -12.21 1.66
CA LEU A 184 2.63 -11.60 0.42
C LEU A 184 3.99 -10.93 0.63
N LEU A 185 4.16 -10.26 1.77
CA LEU A 185 5.43 -9.64 2.14
C LEU A 185 6.57 -10.67 2.27
N CYS A 186 6.25 -11.89 2.70
CA CYS A 186 7.21 -12.99 2.87
C CYS A 186 7.28 -13.95 1.67
N ARG A 187 6.59 -13.62 0.57
CA ARG A 187 6.67 -14.29 -0.74
C ARG A 187 7.67 -13.56 -1.67
N GLY A 188 8.17 -14.26 -2.67
CA GLY A 188 9.08 -13.79 -3.71
C GLY A 188 10.55 -13.84 -3.28
N GLY A 189 10.86 -14.61 -2.24
CA GLY A 189 12.24 -14.84 -1.79
C GLY A 189 12.84 -16.12 -2.35
N LEU A 190 14.13 -16.35 -2.03
CA LEU A 190 14.88 -17.54 -2.42
C LEU A 190 14.23 -18.84 -1.98
N GLU A 191 13.57 -18.89 -0.82
CA GLU A 191 12.89 -20.11 -0.35
C GLU A 191 11.67 -20.46 -1.20
N GLU A 192 10.90 -19.47 -1.67
CA GLU A 192 9.79 -19.71 -2.60
C GLU A 192 10.31 -20.12 -3.97
N TYR A 193 11.37 -19.47 -4.46
CA TYR A 193 12.00 -19.84 -5.73
C TYR A 193 12.55 -21.26 -5.70
N LYS A 194 13.24 -21.63 -4.62
CA LYS A 194 13.74 -22.99 -4.42
C LYS A 194 12.59 -24.00 -4.46
N ALA A 195 11.51 -23.76 -3.70
CA ALA A 195 10.34 -24.64 -3.70
C ALA A 195 9.69 -24.75 -5.09
N ALA A 196 9.61 -23.63 -5.82
CA ALA A 196 9.09 -23.60 -7.19
C ALA A 196 9.96 -24.42 -8.16
N PHE A 197 11.28 -24.36 -8.05
CA PHE A 197 12.17 -25.17 -8.89
C PHE A 197 12.23 -26.66 -8.52
N GLU A 198 12.09 -26.99 -7.23
CA GLU A 198 12.20 -28.37 -6.76
C GLU A 198 10.92 -29.20 -6.99
N GLY A 199 9.74 -28.58 -6.92
CA GLY A 199 8.47 -29.31 -7.04
C GLY A 199 7.29 -28.45 -7.49
N GLY A 200 7.56 -27.28 -8.07
CA GLY A 200 6.54 -26.36 -8.52
C GLY A 200 5.85 -26.75 -9.83
N THR A 201 4.79 -26.02 -10.15
CA THR A 201 4.09 -26.15 -11.43
C THR A 201 4.71 -25.19 -12.44
N GLN A 202 4.92 -25.67 -13.67
CA GLN A 202 5.40 -24.85 -14.78
C GLN A 202 4.27 -24.61 -15.78
N THR A 203 4.01 -23.35 -16.08
CA THR A 203 3.04 -22.93 -17.09
C THR A 203 3.77 -22.18 -18.19
N GLU A 204 3.66 -22.63 -19.44
CA GLU A 204 4.21 -21.90 -20.58
C GLU A 204 3.44 -20.57 -20.74
N VAL A 205 4.17 -19.46 -20.79
CA VAL A 205 3.62 -18.11 -20.95
C VAL A 205 4.11 -17.49 -22.25
N PRO A 206 3.36 -16.54 -22.85
CA PRO A 206 3.81 -15.86 -24.05
C PRO A 206 5.19 -15.23 -23.88
N ASN A 207 6.07 -15.40 -24.86
CA ASN A 207 7.37 -14.74 -24.85
C ASN A 207 7.19 -13.22 -24.94
N SER A 208 8.07 -12.48 -24.26
CA SER A 208 8.24 -11.05 -24.50
C SER A 208 8.71 -10.81 -25.95
N THR A 209 8.21 -9.73 -26.55
CA THR A 209 8.56 -9.32 -27.92
C THR A 209 10.08 -9.27 -28.09
N GLY A 210 10.61 -10.01 -29.06
CA GLY A 210 12.06 -10.05 -29.37
C GLY A 210 12.84 -11.19 -28.72
N HIS A 211 12.20 -12.08 -27.96
CA HIS A 211 12.85 -13.25 -27.37
C HIS A 211 12.46 -14.54 -28.09
N PHE A 212 13.47 -15.28 -28.56
CA PHE A 212 13.32 -16.64 -29.11
C PHE A 212 13.43 -17.66 -27.97
N GLY A 213 12.54 -18.66 -27.93
CA GLY A 213 12.55 -19.72 -26.92
C GLY A 213 11.16 -20.06 -26.39
N LYS A 214 11.09 -20.77 -25.27
CA LYS A 214 9.87 -20.93 -24.46
C LYS A 214 10.08 -20.25 -23.12
N THR A 215 9.11 -19.46 -22.69
CA THR A 215 9.12 -18.86 -21.35
C THR A 215 8.15 -19.64 -20.47
N PHE A 216 8.60 -20.00 -19.28
CA PHE A 216 7.77 -20.68 -18.29
C PHE A 216 7.62 -19.81 -17.06
N GLN A 217 6.39 -19.64 -16.61
CA GLN A 217 6.10 -19.19 -15.26
C GLN A 217 6.18 -20.41 -14.34
N VAL A 218 6.96 -20.30 -13.27
CA VAL A 218 7.13 -21.36 -12.27
C VAL A 218 6.50 -20.90 -10.97
N GLU A 219 5.60 -21.71 -10.43
CA GLU A 219 4.88 -21.43 -9.18
C GLU A 219 5.25 -22.50 -8.14
N PRO A 220 5.39 -22.14 -6.85
CA PRO A 220 5.63 -23.12 -5.80
C PRO A 220 4.46 -24.12 -5.68
N PRO A 221 4.68 -25.26 -5.01
CA PRO A 221 3.59 -26.19 -4.69
C PRO A 221 2.40 -25.47 -4.05
N ALA A 222 1.17 -25.93 -4.36
CA ALA A 222 -0.07 -25.25 -3.92
C ALA A 222 -0.22 -25.16 -2.39
N ASP A 223 0.42 -26.08 -1.65
CA ASP A 223 0.46 -26.13 -0.19
C ASP A 223 1.63 -25.35 0.42
N TRP A 224 2.56 -24.84 -0.40
CA TRP A 224 3.68 -24.03 0.08
C TRP A 224 3.18 -22.71 0.67
N LYS A 225 3.70 -22.38 1.85
CA LYS A 225 3.44 -21.11 2.54
C LYS A 225 4.74 -20.54 3.08
N PRO A 226 4.90 -19.20 3.08
CA PRO A 226 6.05 -18.60 3.70
C PRO A 226 6.04 -18.90 5.21
N LYS A 227 7.23 -19.08 5.75
CA LYS A 227 7.44 -19.26 7.19
C LYS A 227 7.73 -17.92 7.83
N PHE A 228 7.24 -17.76 9.06
CA PHE A 228 7.46 -16.56 9.85
C PHE A 228 8.49 -16.84 10.95
N ALA A 229 9.37 -15.86 11.17
CA ALA A 229 10.24 -15.85 12.32
C ALA A 229 9.39 -15.77 13.60
N PRO A 230 9.86 -16.32 14.73
CA PRO A 230 9.12 -16.25 15.97
C PRO A 230 9.22 -14.83 16.59
N PRO A 231 8.28 -14.42 17.47
CA PRO A 231 8.19 -13.06 18.00
C PRO A 231 9.44 -12.55 18.70
N GLU A 232 10.14 -13.40 19.44
CA GLU A 232 11.41 -13.09 20.12
C GLU A 232 12.53 -12.70 19.14
N VAL A 233 12.44 -13.14 17.87
CA VAL A 233 13.40 -12.79 16.82
C VAL A 233 12.98 -11.51 16.11
N TYR A 234 11.71 -11.39 15.71
CA TYR A 234 11.29 -10.24 14.88
C TYR A 234 10.99 -8.98 15.68
N ARG A 235 10.40 -9.06 16.88
CA ARG A 235 9.95 -7.87 17.62
C ARG A 235 11.08 -6.87 17.90
N PRO A 236 12.28 -7.28 18.35
CA PRO A 236 13.40 -6.35 18.52
C PRO A 236 13.79 -5.65 17.22
N LYS A 237 13.77 -6.37 16.09
CA LYS A 237 14.09 -5.81 14.76
C LYS A 237 13.04 -4.82 14.29
N GLN A 238 11.76 -5.10 14.52
CA GLN A 238 10.67 -4.16 14.23
C GLN A 238 10.84 -2.86 15.01
N GLU A 239 11.19 -2.96 16.29
CA GLU A 239 11.38 -1.80 17.14
C GLU A 239 12.57 -0.94 16.70
N ILE A 240 13.69 -1.58 16.34
CA ILE A 240 14.83 -0.89 15.73
C ILE A 240 14.40 -0.17 14.44
N ALA A 241 13.65 -0.84 13.56
CA ALA A 241 13.18 -0.25 12.31
C ALA A 241 12.20 0.92 12.53
N ARG A 242 11.30 0.84 13.52
CA ARG A 242 10.39 1.94 13.90
C ARG A 242 11.16 3.13 14.41
N ASN A 243 12.13 2.92 15.30
CA ASN A 243 12.96 3.99 15.85
C ASN A 243 13.83 4.67 14.78
N ALA A 244 14.27 3.92 13.77
CA ALA A 244 15.02 4.46 12.63
C ALA A 244 14.13 4.98 11.48
N MET A 245 12.80 4.85 11.56
CA MET A 245 11.89 5.08 10.43
C MET A 245 12.03 6.49 9.83
N ARG A 246 12.09 7.53 10.68
CA ARG A 246 12.23 8.91 10.20
C ARG A 246 13.52 9.11 9.41
N GLU A 247 14.64 8.65 9.94
CA GLU A 247 15.96 8.79 9.30
C GLU A 247 16.02 8.00 7.98
N ALA A 248 15.51 6.77 7.97
CA ALA A 248 15.45 5.93 6.78
C ALA A 248 14.61 6.58 5.66
N LEU A 249 13.45 7.15 6.00
CA LEU A 249 12.60 7.83 5.03
C LEU A 249 13.22 9.14 4.52
N LEU A 250 13.89 9.91 5.38
CA LEU A 250 14.64 11.10 4.96
C LEU A 250 15.72 10.72 3.96
N LYS A 251 16.55 9.71 4.27
CA LYS A 251 17.62 9.24 3.40
C LYS A 251 17.10 8.75 2.04
N LEU A 252 15.91 8.14 2.00
CA LEU A 252 15.30 7.66 0.77
C LEU A 252 14.93 8.79 -0.21
N ILE A 253 14.51 9.96 0.32
CA ILE A 253 13.91 11.05 -0.46
C ILE A 253 14.78 12.31 -0.56
N GLN A 254 16.00 12.23 -0.03
CA GLN A 254 17.04 13.22 -0.27
C GLN A 254 17.55 13.15 -1.72
#